data_AF-A0A3G2S9B6-F1
#
_entry.id   AF-A0A3G2S9B6-F1
#
_cell.length_a   1.000
_cell.length_b   1.000
_cell.length_c   1.000
_cell.angle_alpha   90.00
_cell.angle_beta   90.00
_cell.angle_gamma   90.00
#
_symmetry.space_group_name_H-M   'P 1'
#
loop_
_entity.id
_entity.type
_entity.pdbx_description
1 polymer ?
#
loop_
_entity_poly.entity_id
_entity_poly.type
_entity_poly.pdbx_seq_one_letter_code
_entity_poly.pdbx_strand_id
1 'polypeptide(L)'
;MYMHKLISFALAGAASAMASGLSCKAYGVAGNLVSLDFFHHDSQLLEFTHDKTVDGHPALAPTQHSKQLFQFFSCNSPSKHYKKGGQVRSLTNTSLCLTPGTVYLPSDKMGDAVPYPDNADNRISLQPCESEHSLQLRKQWFMETETNRAGLVQVSQQGWRSDSTSDTLIITDDGVALTSHPHKGTEPKHLHIKARV
;
A
#
# COMPACT_ATOMS: atom_id res chain seq x y z
N MET A 1 33.82 1.65 60.84
CA MET A 1 33.35 0.78 59.74
C MET A 1 32.05 1.35 59.19
N TYR A 2 32.10 2.05 58.05
CA TYR A 2 30.92 2.65 57.42
C TYR A 2 30.39 1.70 56.33
N MET A 3 29.35 0.92 56.65
CA MET A 3 28.67 0.08 55.66
C MET A 3 27.76 0.94 54.77
N HIS A 4 28.01 0.85 53.47
CA HIS A 4 27.27 1.52 52.41
C HIS A 4 25.89 0.88 52.25
N LYS A 5 24.82 1.66 52.34
CA LYS A 5 23.47 1.25 51.92
C LYS A 5 23.34 1.48 50.42
N LEU A 6 23.41 0.40 49.64
CA LEU A 6 23.03 0.39 48.22
C LEU A 6 21.51 0.52 48.13
N ILE A 7 21.03 1.63 47.58
CA ILE A 7 19.63 1.80 47.19
C ILE A 7 19.52 1.21 45.77
N SER A 8 18.98 -0.01 45.68
CA SER A 8 18.61 -0.63 44.40
C SER A 8 17.43 0.13 43.80
N PHE A 9 17.71 0.94 42.78
CA PHE A 9 16.68 1.40 41.86
C PHE A 9 16.29 0.23 40.97
N ALA A 10 15.18 -0.44 41.31
CA ALA A 10 14.50 -1.30 40.36
C ALA A 10 13.94 -0.40 39.25
N LEU A 11 14.59 -0.38 38.08
CA LEU A 11 13.95 0.07 36.86
C LEU A 11 12.77 -0.86 36.62
N ALA A 12 11.57 -0.41 36.99
CA ALA A 12 10.34 -0.95 36.45
C ALA A 12 10.38 -0.66 34.94
N GLY A 13 10.87 -1.64 34.17
CA GLY A 13 10.66 -1.65 32.74
C GLY A 13 9.15 -1.62 32.54
N ALA A 14 8.65 -0.49 32.05
CA ALA A 14 7.38 -0.48 31.36
C ALA A 14 7.58 -1.41 30.14
N ALA A 15 7.32 -2.69 30.33
CA ALA A 15 7.00 -3.57 29.25
C ALA A 15 5.70 -2.99 28.68
N SER A 16 5.84 -2.10 27.69
CA SER A 16 4.75 -1.79 26.78
C SER A 16 4.22 -3.15 26.36
N ALA A 17 3.02 -3.49 26.83
CA ALA A 17 2.27 -4.57 26.25
C ALA A 17 2.17 -4.18 24.78
N MET A 18 3.07 -4.72 23.95
CA MET A 18 2.96 -4.57 22.53
C MET A 18 1.64 -5.26 22.22
N ALA A 19 0.61 -4.47 21.95
CA ALA A 19 -0.50 -4.92 21.14
C ALA A 19 0.14 -5.74 20.02
N SER A 20 -0.36 -6.95 19.78
CA SER A 20 0.15 -7.88 18.79
C SER A 20 -0.05 -7.28 17.39
N GLY A 21 0.72 -6.24 17.09
CA GLY A 21 0.65 -5.48 15.87
C GLY A 21 1.25 -6.30 14.75
N LEU A 22 0.75 -6.03 13.55
CA LEU A 22 1.26 -6.59 12.31
C LEU A 22 2.79 -6.47 12.24
N SER A 23 3.49 -7.61 12.26
CA SER A 23 4.95 -7.65 12.20
C SER A 23 5.40 -7.48 10.75
N CYS A 24 5.98 -6.32 10.44
CA CYS A 24 6.44 -5.98 9.10
C CYS A 24 7.92 -5.63 9.06
N LYS A 25 8.59 -5.95 7.96
CA LYS A 25 9.98 -5.59 7.67
C LYS A 25 10.06 -4.91 6.31
N ALA A 26 10.85 -3.84 6.24
CA ALA A 26 11.16 -3.20 4.96
C ALA A 26 11.72 -4.24 3.97
N TYR A 27 11.23 -4.22 2.74
CA TYR A 27 11.63 -5.12 1.66
C TYR A 27 11.73 -4.32 0.35
N GLY A 28 12.52 -4.83 -0.59
CA GLY A 28 12.72 -4.19 -1.89
C GLY A 28 13.35 -2.79 -1.79
N VAL A 29 13.07 -1.98 -2.81
CA VAL A 29 13.62 -0.62 -2.94
C VAL A 29 12.68 0.43 -2.37
N ALA A 30 13.27 1.50 -1.84
CA ALA A 30 12.56 2.75 -1.57
C ALA A 30 12.56 3.64 -2.80
N GLY A 31 11.45 4.29 -3.10
CA GLY A 31 11.33 5.04 -4.35
C GLY A 31 10.09 5.92 -4.48
N ASN A 32 10.02 6.64 -5.59
CA ASN A 32 8.82 7.36 -5.98
C ASN A 32 7.76 6.37 -6.52
N LEU A 33 6.49 6.73 -6.39
CA LEU A 33 5.41 6.02 -7.07
C LEU A 33 5.32 6.49 -8.52
N VAL A 34 5.21 5.53 -9.42
CA VAL A 34 5.08 5.80 -10.86
C VAL A 34 4.03 4.88 -11.45
N SER A 35 3.27 5.37 -12.43
CA SER A 35 2.50 4.49 -13.31
C SER A 35 3.36 4.17 -14.53
N LEU A 36 3.47 2.89 -14.89
CA LEU A 36 4.08 2.50 -16.15
C LEU A 36 3.06 1.87 -17.08
N ASP A 37 3.09 2.28 -18.33
CA ASP A 37 2.36 1.62 -19.41
C ASP A 37 3.05 0.30 -19.79
N PHE A 38 2.25 -0.74 -20.02
CA PHE A 38 2.73 -2.05 -20.45
C PHE A 38 3.42 -2.00 -21.83
N PHE A 39 2.96 -1.11 -22.71
CA PHE A 39 3.36 -1.09 -24.13
C PHE A 39 4.33 0.05 -24.46
N HIS A 40 4.11 1.24 -23.92
CA HIS A 40 4.82 2.45 -24.39
C HIS A 40 6.02 2.86 -23.56
N HIS A 41 6.35 2.12 -22.50
CA HIS A 41 7.50 2.38 -21.61
C HIS A 41 7.54 3.76 -20.94
N ASP A 42 6.56 4.62 -21.21
CA ASP A 42 6.37 5.89 -20.56
C ASP A 42 6.01 5.68 -19.08
N SER A 43 6.67 6.46 -18.23
CA SER A 43 6.39 6.48 -16.80
C SER A 43 5.84 7.84 -16.40
N GLN A 44 4.67 7.87 -15.78
CA GLN A 44 4.11 9.07 -15.15
C GLN A 44 4.44 9.04 -13.65
N LEU A 45 5.04 10.12 -13.16
CA LEU A 45 5.28 10.30 -11.73
C LEU A 45 3.97 10.59 -10.99
N LEU A 46 3.80 9.99 -9.82
CA LEU A 46 2.61 10.10 -8.99
C LEU A 46 2.97 10.62 -7.60
N GLU A 47 2.06 11.39 -6.99
CA GLU A 47 2.19 11.83 -5.60
C GLU A 47 0.84 12.01 -4.91
N PHE A 48 0.85 11.95 -3.58
CA PHE A 48 -0.35 12.29 -2.80
C PHE A 48 -0.44 13.79 -2.62
N THR A 49 -1.53 14.39 -3.09
CA THR A 49 -1.82 15.81 -2.92
C THR A 49 -2.99 16.02 -1.96
N HIS A 50 -3.04 17.19 -1.31
CA HIS A 50 -4.20 17.61 -0.51
C HIS A 50 -5.27 18.32 -1.37
N ASP A 51 -4.98 18.64 -2.63
CA ASP A 51 -5.94 19.27 -3.55
C ASP A 51 -7.03 18.29 -4.01
N LYS A 52 -6.73 17.00 -3.94
CA LYS A 52 -7.64 15.89 -4.20
C LYS A 52 -7.72 15.04 -2.95
N THR A 53 -8.93 14.71 -2.51
CA THR A 53 -9.13 13.89 -1.31
C THR A 53 -10.13 12.77 -1.53
N VAL A 54 -9.95 11.70 -0.76
CA VAL A 54 -10.88 10.59 -0.59
C VAL A 54 -11.11 10.45 0.91
N ASP A 55 -12.35 10.59 1.36
CA ASP A 55 -12.72 10.54 2.78
C ASP A 55 -11.87 11.48 3.68
N GLY A 56 -11.48 12.65 3.15
CA GLY A 56 -10.64 13.62 3.85
C GLY A 56 -9.14 13.30 3.86
N HIS A 57 -8.71 12.21 3.23
CA HIS A 57 -7.30 11.83 3.09
C HIS A 57 -6.73 12.27 1.74
N PRO A 58 -5.43 12.62 1.66
CA PRO A 58 -4.76 12.92 0.40
C PRO A 58 -4.92 11.81 -0.63
N ALA A 59 -5.27 12.16 -1.86
CA ALA A 59 -5.43 11.22 -2.98
C ALA A 59 -4.20 11.23 -3.90
N LEU A 60 -3.91 10.08 -4.51
CA LEU A 60 -2.82 9.93 -5.47
C LEU A 60 -3.20 10.60 -6.79
N ALA A 61 -2.32 11.44 -7.31
CA ALA A 61 -2.51 12.15 -8.57
C ALA A 61 -1.21 12.19 -9.40
N PRO A 62 -1.31 12.40 -10.72
CA PRO A 62 -0.15 12.68 -11.56
C PRO A 62 0.55 13.97 -11.15
N THR A 63 1.88 13.98 -11.26
CA THR A 63 2.70 15.17 -11.00
C THR A 63 3.93 15.20 -11.90
N GLN A 64 4.55 16.36 -12.03
CA GLN A 64 5.84 16.52 -12.72
C GLN A 64 7.03 16.32 -11.78
N HIS A 65 6.85 16.58 -10.47
CA HIS A 65 7.90 16.51 -9.47
C HIS A 65 7.35 15.99 -8.16
N SER A 66 8.02 15.03 -7.54
CA SER A 66 7.65 14.59 -6.20
C SER A 66 8.85 14.26 -5.34
N LYS A 67 8.81 14.78 -4.12
CA LYS A 67 9.77 14.43 -3.07
C LYS A 67 9.32 13.22 -2.25
N GLN A 68 8.08 12.76 -2.40
CA GLN A 68 7.50 11.67 -1.61
C GLN A 68 8.13 10.33 -1.97
N LEU A 69 8.54 9.58 -0.95
CA LEU A 69 9.16 8.27 -1.09
C LEU A 69 8.34 7.22 -0.35
N PHE A 70 8.25 6.05 -0.96
CA PHE A 70 7.51 4.90 -0.49
C PHE A 70 8.39 3.67 -0.50
N GLN A 71 8.09 2.74 0.39
CA GLN A 71 8.74 1.44 0.42
C GLN A 71 7.70 0.37 0.76
N PHE A 72 7.89 -0.82 0.20
CA PHE A 72 7.11 -1.99 0.58
C PHE A 72 7.64 -2.58 1.89
N PHE A 73 6.72 -2.93 2.78
CA PHE A 73 7.00 -3.59 4.05
C PHE A 73 6.35 -4.96 3.99
N SER A 74 7.16 -6.01 3.84
CA SER A 74 6.70 -7.39 3.88
C SER A 74 6.24 -7.74 5.29
N CYS A 75 5.01 -8.22 5.43
CA CYS A 75 4.37 -8.45 6.73
C CYS A 75 4.05 -9.92 6.94
N ASN A 76 4.15 -10.36 8.20
CA ASN A 76 3.54 -11.61 8.60
C ASN A 76 2.03 -11.47 8.49
N SER A 77 1.39 -12.41 7.79
CA SER A 77 -0.05 -12.41 7.64
C SER A 77 -0.74 -12.45 9.02
N PRO A 78 -1.72 -11.58 9.31
CA PRO A 78 -2.41 -11.57 10.59
C PRO A 78 -3.35 -12.78 10.75
N SER A 79 -3.72 -13.45 9.66
CA SER A 79 -4.55 -14.66 9.69
C SER A 79 -4.39 -15.51 8.43
N LYS A 80 -4.96 -16.72 8.40
CA LYS A 80 -4.97 -17.58 7.20
C LYS A 80 -5.78 -17.02 6.02
N HIS A 81 -6.52 -15.93 6.22
CA HIS A 81 -7.35 -15.34 5.17
C HIS A 81 -6.55 -14.51 4.18
N TYR A 82 -5.36 -14.00 4.53
CA TYR A 82 -4.57 -13.17 3.62
C TYR A 82 -3.63 -13.99 2.74
N LYS A 83 -3.38 -13.49 1.54
CA LYS A 83 -2.26 -13.92 0.68
C LYS A 83 -0.95 -13.50 1.33
N LYS A 84 0.19 -14.03 0.86
CA LYS A 84 1.49 -13.44 1.20
C LYS A 84 1.50 -11.98 0.72
N GLY A 85 2.01 -11.06 1.54
CA GLY A 85 1.99 -9.65 1.19
C GLY A 85 2.45 -8.76 2.34
N GLY A 86 2.04 -7.50 2.26
CA GLY A 86 2.42 -6.48 3.21
C GLY A 86 1.82 -5.13 2.85
N GLN A 87 2.45 -4.06 3.32
CA GLN A 87 1.95 -2.69 3.16
C GLN A 87 2.95 -1.83 2.39
N VAL A 88 2.46 -0.93 1.52
CA VAL A 88 3.29 0.15 0.97
C VAL A 88 3.13 1.38 1.85
N ARG A 89 4.23 1.82 2.46
CA ARG A 89 4.23 2.90 3.46
C ARG A 89 5.01 4.10 2.98
N SER A 90 4.59 5.28 3.42
CA SER A 90 5.39 6.50 3.26
C SER A 90 6.67 6.40 4.10
N LEU A 91 7.79 6.87 3.55
CA LEU A 91 9.05 6.97 4.30
C LEU A 91 9.17 8.24 5.12
N THR A 92 8.44 9.30 4.78
CA THR A 92 8.41 10.52 5.60
C THR A 92 7.52 10.34 6.83
N ASN A 93 6.52 9.45 6.75
CA ASN A 93 5.72 9.02 7.89
C ASN A 93 5.29 7.55 7.71
N THR A 94 5.99 6.64 8.37
CA THR A 94 5.77 5.19 8.26
C THR A 94 4.48 4.70 8.94
N SER A 95 3.71 5.60 9.55
CA SER A 95 2.34 5.32 10.01
C SER A 95 1.28 5.49 8.91
N LEU A 96 1.67 5.93 7.71
CA LEU A 96 0.77 6.13 6.57
C LEU A 96 0.99 5.09 5.46
N CYS A 97 -0.11 4.54 4.96
CA CYS A 97 -0.17 3.42 4.01
C CYS A 97 -1.00 3.77 2.77
N LEU A 98 -0.58 3.27 1.61
CA LEU A 98 -1.41 3.26 0.41
C LEU A 98 -2.71 2.51 0.67
N THR A 99 -3.83 3.11 0.28
CA THR A 99 -5.16 2.54 0.48
C THR A 99 -6.05 2.84 -0.73
N PRO A 100 -6.28 1.90 -1.66
CA PRO A 100 -7.38 1.99 -2.61
C PRO A 100 -8.70 1.90 -1.85
N GLY A 101 -9.75 2.57 -2.33
CA GLY A 101 -11.05 2.52 -1.65
C GLY A 101 -11.79 1.19 -1.81
N THR A 102 -11.44 0.38 -2.81
CA THR A 102 -12.06 -0.92 -3.07
C THR A 102 -11.04 -2.05 -3.13
N VAL A 103 -11.49 -3.24 -2.74
CA VAL A 103 -10.92 -4.53 -3.16
C VAL A 103 -11.85 -5.17 -4.18
N TYR A 104 -11.41 -6.25 -4.85
CA TYR A 104 -12.24 -6.91 -5.85
C TYR A 104 -12.54 -8.35 -5.45
N LEU A 105 -13.82 -8.70 -5.41
CA LEU A 105 -14.32 -10.04 -5.15
C LEU A 105 -14.48 -10.80 -6.46
N PRO A 106 -14.23 -12.12 -6.51
CA PRO A 106 -14.50 -12.92 -7.70
C PRO A 106 -15.99 -12.83 -8.09
N SER A 107 -16.27 -12.76 -9.38
CA SER A 107 -17.63 -12.83 -9.94
C SER A 107 -17.91 -14.24 -10.47
N ASP A 108 -19.19 -14.62 -10.48
CA ASP A 108 -19.65 -15.86 -11.13
C ASP A 108 -19.48 -15.82 -12.67
N LYS A 109 -19.30 -14.62 -13.23
CA LYS A 109 -18.99 -14.44 -14.65
C LYS A 109 -17.49 -14.58 -14.87
N MET A 110 -17.12 -15.47 -15.79
CA MET A 110 -15.72 -15.74 -16.11
C MET A 110 -15.01 -14.45 -16.57
N GLY A 111 -13.96 -14.07 -15.83
CA GLY A 111 -13.16 -12.88 -16.12
C GLY A 111 -13.67 -11.58 -15.48
N ASP A 112 -14.77 -11.63 -14.70
CA ASP A 112 -15.29 -10.49 -13.96
C ASP A 112 -14.89 -10.54 -12.46
N ALA A 113 -14.80 -9.38 -11.82
CA ALA A 113 -14.69 -9.21 -10.39
C ALA A 113 -15.49 -7.98 -9.94
N VAL A 114 -16.11 -8.07 -8.77
CA VAL A 114 -17.02 -7.05 -8.25
C VAL A 114 -16.28 -6.20 -7.22
N PRO A 115 -16.31 -4.85 -7.32
CA PRO A 115 -15.69 -3.99 -6.31
C PRO A 115 -16.39 -4.16 -4.96
N TYR A 116 -15.63 -4.08 -3.87
CA TYR A 116 -16.14 -4.10 -2.51
C TYR A 116 -15.37 -3.10 -1.62
N PRO A 117 -16.07 -2.29 -0.80
CA PRO A 117 -17.52 -2.18 -0.71
C PRO A 117 -18.12 -1.50 -1.96
N ASP A 118 -19.40 -1.76 -2.21
CA ASP A 118 -20.11 -1.17 -3.34
C ASP A 118 -20.13 0.36 -3.22
N ASN A 119 -20.04 1.05 -4.36
CA ASN A 119 -20.07 2.52 -4.47
C ASN A 119 -18.97 3.27 -3.71
N ALA A 120 -17.91 2.60 -3.26
CA ALA A 120 -16.75 3.29 -2.71
C ALA A 120 -15.99 4.03 -3.81
N ASP A 121 -15.44 5.18 -3.43
CA ASP A 121 -14.46 5.88 -4.24
C ASP A 121 -13.19 5.05 -4.36
N ASN A 122 -12.93 4.48 -5.54
CA ASN A 122 -11.85 3.53 -5.76
C ASN A 122 -10.45 4.18 -5.89
N ARG A 123 -10.36 5.51 -5.80
CA ARG A 123 -9.08 6.23 -5.87
C ARG A 123 -8.16 5.81 -4.73
N ILE A 124 -6.86 5.82 -5.00
CA ILE A 124 -5.82 5.48 -4.04
C ILE A 124 -5.59 6.71 -3.16
N SER A 125 -5.64 6.51 -1.85
CA SER A 125 -5.39 7.54 -0.84
C SER A 125 -4.32 7.12 0.15
N LEU A 126 -3.76 8.10 0.86
CA LEU A 126 -2.76 7.89 1.89
C LEU A 126 -3.42 7.99 3.27
N GLN A 127 -3.64 6.83 3.90
CA GLN A 127 -4.40 6.71 5.15
C GLN A 127 -3.53 6.13 6.27
N PRO A 128 -3.93 6.25 7.55
CA PRO A 128 -3.26 5.53 8.64
C PRO A 128 -3.15 4.02 8.35
N CYS A 129 -1.98 3.46 8.61
CA CYS A 129 -1.72 2.04 8.48
C CYS A 129 -2.54 1.27 9.53
N GLU A 130 -3.28 0.27 9.08
CA GLU A 130 -3.98 -0.67 9.93
C GLU A 130 -3.04 -1.81 10.32
N SER A 131 -3.22 -2.34 11.53
CA SER A 131 -2.45 -3.47 12.05
C SER A 131 -3.31 -4.66 12.46
N GLU A 132 -4.63 -4.46 12.59
CA GLU A 132 -5.58 -5.49 12.99
C GLU A 132 -6.40 -6.01 11.81
N HIS A 133 -6.99 -7.19 11.97
CA HIS A 133 -7.86 -7.75 10.93
C HIS A 133 -9.10 -6.88 10.72
N SER A 134 -9.11 -6.11 9.63
CA SER A 134 -10.23 -5.27 9.25
C SER A 134 -10.33 -5.13 7.73
N LEU A 135 -11.43 -4.56 7.24
CA LEU A 135 -11.55 -4.17 5.83
C LEU A 135 -10.45 -3.17 5.44
N GLN A 136 -10.02 -2.33 6.37
CA GLN A 136 -8.94 -1.38 6.12
C GLN A 136 -7.61 -2.10 5.85
N LEU A 137 -7.23 -3.07 6.69
CA LEU A 137 -6.02 -3.86 6.45
C LEU A 137 -6.10 -4.63 5.13
N ARG A 138 -7.27 -5.17 4.81
CA ARG A 138 -7.54 -5.86 3.53
C ARG A 138 -7.28 -4.96 2.32
N LYS A 139 -7.70 -3.70 2.36
CA LYS A 139 -7.41 -2.69 1.32
C LYS A 139 -5.92 -2.34 1.26
N GLN A 140 -5.25 -2.33 2.40
CA GLN A 140 -3.82 -1.99 2.54
C GLN A 140 -2.87 -3.17 2.30
N TRP A 141 -3.37 -4.32 1.83
CA TRP A 141 -2.57 -5.53 1.63
C TRP A 141 -2.14 -5.68 0.17
N PHE A 142 -0.84 -5.52 -0.06
CA PHE A 142 -0.21 -5.55 -1.38
C PHE A 142 0.82 -6.65 -1.49
N MET A 143 1.22 -6.94 -2.73
CA MET A 143 2.40 -7.73 -3.06
C MET A 143 3.28 -6.95 -4.01
N GLU A 144 4.58 -7.00 -3.73
CA GLU A 144 5.63 -6.55 -4.63
C GLU A 144 6.02 -7.67 -5.59
N THR A 145 6.22 -7.34 -6.87
CA THR A 145 6.77 -8.25 -7.89
C THR A 145 7.96 -7.58 -8.55
N GLU A 146 9.11 -8.25 -8.51
CA GLU A 146 10.31 -7.79 -9.19
C GLU A 146 10.07 -7.70 -10.69
N THR A 147 10.57 -6.62 -11.30
CA THR A 147 10.53 -6.46 -12.75
C THR A 147 11.90 -6.77 -13.34
N ASN A 148 11.97 -6.95 -14.66
CA ASN A 148 13.24 -7.08 -15.37
C ASN A 148 14.07 -5.77 -15.40
N ARG A 149 13.54 -4.66 -14.87
CA ARG A 149 14.22 -3.36 -14.80
C ARG A 149 14.79 -3.13 -13.41
N ALA A 150 16.09 -2.94 -13.33
CA ALA A 150 16.77 -2.65 -12.07
C ALA A 150 16.17 -1.41 -11.38
N GLY A 151 15.92 -1.52 -10.06
CA GLY A 151 15.35 -0.44 -9.26
C GLY A 151 13.86 -0.17 -9.51
N LEU A 152 13.15 -1.07 -10.19
CA LEU A 152 11.71 -0.94 -10.44
C LEU A 152 10.97 -2.19 -9.98
N VAL A 153 9.93 -1.99 -9.16
CA VAL A 153 9.14 -3.08 -8.59
C VAL A 153 7.67 -2.78 -8.73
N GLN A 154 6.89 -3.74 -9.21
CA GLN A 154 5.45 -3.61 -9.38
C GLN A 154 4.75 -3.84 -8.05
N VAL A 155 3.71 -3.06 -7.77
CA VAL A 155 2.84 -3.21 -6.61
C VAL A 155 1.44 -3.59 -7.08
N SER A 156 0.93 -4.70 -6.56
CA SER A 156 -0.44 -5.18 -6.83
C SER A 156 -1.24 -5.29 -5.54
N GLN A 157 -2.51 -4.89 -5.56
CA GLN A 157 -3.41 -5.10 -4.43
C GLN A 157 -3.83 -6.58 -4.41
N GLN A 158 -3.75 -7.19 -3.23
CA GLN A 158 -3.94 -8.62 -3.05
C GLN A 158 -5.09 -8.96 -2.11
N GLY A 159 -5.24 -8.23 -1.00
CA GLY A 159 -6.27 -8.47 -0.01
C GLY A 159 -6.27 -9.90 0.56
N TRP A 160 -7.46 -10.48 0.66
CA TRP A 160 -7.64 -11.86 1.09
C TRP A 160 -7.37 -12.86 -0.04
N ARG A 161 -7.19 -14.14 0.33
CA ARG A 161 -7.00 -15.26 -0.60
C ARG A 161 -8.20 -15.46 -1.53
N SER A 162 -9.39 -15.10 -1.07
CA SER A 162 -10.62 -15.12 -1.85
C SER A 162 -10.71 -13.97 -2.85
N ASP A 163 -9.88 -12.94 -2.75
CA ASP A 163 -10.03 -11.73 -3.54
C ASP A 163 -9.38 -11.91 -4.91
N SER A 164 -9.96 -11.29 -5.91
CA SER A 164 -9.29 -11.08 -7.18
C SER A 164 -8.14 -10.10 -6.98
N THR A 165 -7.04 -10.31 -7.69
CA THR A 165 -5.92 -9.36 -7.72
C THR A 165 -6.33 -8.11 -8.49
N SER A 166 -5.92 -6.95 -7.99
CA SER A 166 -6.06 -5.68 -8.71
C SER A 166 -4.67 -5.07 -8.91
N ASP A 167 -4.30 -4.91 -10.18
CA ASP A 167 -2.96 -4.49 -10.58
C ASP A 167 -2.96 -3.40 -11.64
N THR A 168 -4.13 -3.07 -12.20
CA THR A 168 -4.27 -2.09 -13.27
C THR A 168 -4.67 -0.73 -12.71
N LEU A 169 -4.06 0.34 -13.23
CA LEU A 169 -4.34 1.71 -12.87
C LEU A 169 -5.26 2.38 -13.89
N ILE A 170 -6.18 3.19 -13.36
CA ILE A 170 -6.92 4.20 -14.12
C ILE A 170 -6.46 5.57 -13.61
N ILE A 171 -6.11 6.46 -14.53
CA ILE A 171 -5.67 7.82 -14.22
C ILE A 171 -6.71 8.78 -14.80
N THR A 172 -7.31 9.60 -13.94
CA THR A 172 -8.29 10.64 -14.33
C THR A 172 -7.88 11.99 -13.73
N ASP A 173 -8.60 13.05 -14.10
CA ASP A 173 -8.43 14.39 -13.52
C ASP A 173 -8.71 14.42 -12.02
N ASP A 174 -9.43 13.44 -11.49
CA ASP A 174 -9.77 13.32 -10.07
C ASP A 174 -8.79 12.47 -9.27
N GLY A 175 -7.86 11.79 -9.93
CA GLY A 175 -6.78 11.05 -9.29
C GLY A 175 -6.53 9.70 -9.93
N VAL A 176 -5.88 8.83 -9.17
CA VAL A 176 -5.46 7.50 -9.62
C VAL A 176 -6.21 6.43 -8.87
N ALA A 177 -6.82 5.48 -9.57
CA ALA A 177 -7.53 4.34 -9.00
C ALA A 177 -6.87 3.02 -9.40
N LEU A 178 -7.00 2.01 -8.53
CA LEU A 178 -6.65 0.62 -8.83
C LEU A 178 -7.92 -0.16 -9.23
N THR A 179 -7.81 -0.95 -10.28
CA THR A 179 -8.90 -1.80 -10.76
C THR A 179 -8.42 -3.20 -11.13
N SER A 180 -9.37 -4.14 -11.18
CA SER A 180 -9.22 -5.43 -11.85
C SER A 180 -9.88 -5.45 -13.24
N HIS A 181 -10.57 -4.37 -13.63
CA HIS A 181 -11.31 -4.24 -14.90
C HIS A 181 -11.05 -2.87 -15.54
N PRO A 182 -9.93 -2.68 -16.26
CA PRO A 182 -9.81 -1.50 -17.10
C PRO A 182 -10.93 -1.48 -18.15
N HIS A 183 -11.41 -0.28 -18.50
CA HIS A 183 -12.37 -0.14 -19.60
C HIS A 183 -11.77 -0.67 -20.91
N LYS A 184 -12.61 -1.24 -21.78
CA LYS A 184 -12.17 -1.67 -23.12
C LYS A 184 -11.56 -0.47 -23.85
N GLY A 185 -10.33 -0.64 -24.35
CA GLY A 185 -9.59 0.41 -25.06
C GLY A 185 -8.72 1.29 -24.16
N THR A 186 -8.67 1.04 -22.84
CA THR A 186 -7.68 1.66 -21.95
C THR A 186 -6.41 0.82 -21.94
N GLU A 187 -5.27 1.43 -22.24
CA GLU A 187 -3.97 0.77 -22.11
C GLU A 187 -3.68 0.49 -20.63
N PRO A 188 -3.35 -0.76 -20.26
CA PRO A 188 -3.13 -1.12 -18.88
C PRO A 188 -1.85 -0.45 -18.37
N LYS A 189 -2.02 0.33 -17.30
CA LYS A 189 -0.91 0.89 -16.53
C LYS A 189 -0.80 0.16 -15.21
N HIS A 190 0.41 0.02 -14.68
CA HIS A 190 0.64 -0.61 -13.39
C HIS A 190 1.27 0.37 -12.41
N LEU A 191 1.01 0.17 -11.11
CA LEU A 191 1.68 0.91 -10.05
C LEU A 191 3.05 0.30 -9.78
N HIS A 192 4.08 1.14 -9.74
CA HIS A 192 5.42 0.71 -9.35
C HIS A 192 6.02 1.63 -8.30
N ILE A 193 6.96 1.08 -7.53
CA ILE A 193 7.95 1.84 -6.78
C ILE A 193 9.23 1.87 -7.63
N LYS A 194 9.71 3.08 -7.93
CA LYS A 194 10.94 3.31 -8.71
C LYS A 194 12.00 3.95 -7.83
N ALA A 195 13.10 3.24 -7.62
CA ALA A 195 14.26 3.73 -6.88
C ALA A 195 14.77 5.05 -7.49
N ARG A 196 15.21 5.98 -6.64
CA ARG A 196 15.99 7.12 -7.10
C ARG A 196 17.41 6.66 -7.38
N VAL A 197 17.85 6.86 -8.62
CA VAL A 197 19.24 6.66 -9.06
C VAL A 197 19.94 8.00 -9.03
#